data_AF-H1YYU2-F1
#
_entry.id   AF-H1YYU2-F1
#
_cell.length_a   1.000
_cell.length_b   1.000
_cell.length_c   1.000
_cell.angle_alpha   90.00
_cell.angle_beta   90.00
_cell.angle_gamma   90.00
#
_symmetry.space_group_name_H-M   'P 1'
#
loop_
_entity.id
_entity.type
_entity.pdbx_description
1 polymer ?
#
loop_
_entity_poly.entity_id
_entity_poly.type
_entity_poly.pdbx_seq_one_letter_code
_entity_poly.pdbx_strand_id
1 'polypeptide(L)'
;MKNYTRCVLLLLTVSLLAVSASAVILEENYKGKVSRLEPSKQIMTMQVSEVYEGGKWVPYAKSSLKNNIVAGSTDNPHIYNELKQGDLVEACILGGAGGEWVAIGKISSATTTESRLTMVFGDPAKLLSPYYDGYSIEYTTTPNCNACEGTICAAPSATVTVYKGDRQIEKRTLAEGMTRIFGYHSDNQYVLKITYNFGEASSSLCPGAEMMTGPQDISDFTIYDMQRSAILAAEIPDVPEETTATEAPTAVQTEVPETPAPPVQPTPSTTSSPGFAGFAAMGGVAAAFILLAAFRRD
;
A
#
# COMPACT_ATOMS: atom_id res chain seq x y z
N MET A 1 57.93 1.32 -3.10
CA MET A 1 56.75 0.55 -2.60
C MET A 1 55.77 1.40 -1.79
N LYS A 2 56.20 2.28 -0.86
CA LYS A 2 55.30 3.09 0.01
C LYS A 2 54.30 4.02 -0.72
N ASN A 3 54.66 4.54 -1.90
CA ASN A 3 53.78 5.43 -2.67
C ASN A 3 52.69 4.67 -3.45
N TYR A 4 52.96 3.44 -3.88
CA TYR A 4 52.00 2.61 -4.60
C TYR A 4 50.83 2.18 -3.70
N THR A 5 51.12 1.74 -2.47
CA THR A 5 50.11 1.38 -1.47
C THR A 5 49.19 2.56 -1.12
N ARG A 6 49.74 3.79 -1.07
CA ARG A 6 48.95 5.00 -0.84
C ARG A 6 48.02 5.32 -2.01
N CYS A 7 48.49 5.19 -3.25
CA CYS A 7 47.65 5.38 -4.44
C CYS A 7 46.53 4.34 -4.53
N VAL A 8 46.82 3.05 -4.25
CA VAL A 8 45.82 1.98 -4.27
C VAL A 8 44.75 2.22 -3.19
N LEU A 9 45.14 2.57 -1.96
CA LEU A 9 44.19 2.90 -0.90
C LEU A 9 43.32 4.10 -1.29
N LEU A 10 43.89 5.17 -1.83
CA LEU A 10 43.16 6.37 -2.21
C LEU A 10 42.16 6.08 -3.35
N LEU A 11 42.56 5.29 -4.35
CA LEU A 11 41.68 4.82 -5.42
C LEU A 11 40.54 3.93 -4.89
N LEU A 12 40.82 3.05 -3.94
CA LEU A 12 39.81 2.19 -3.30
C LEU A 12 38.80 3.04 -2.51
N THR A 13 39.28 3.99 -1.70
CA THR A 13 38.40 4.90 -0.92
C THR A 13 37.56 5.78 -1.85
N VAL A 14 38.14 6.31 -2.94
CA VAL A 14 37.38 7.09 -3.94
C VAL A 14 36.35 6.22 -4.66
N SER A 15 36.68 4.96 -4.99
CA SER A 15 35.70 4.04 -5.59
C SER A 15 34.55 3.69 -4.64
N LEU A 16 34.81 3.58 -3.33
CA LEU A 16 33.82 3.35 -2.29
C LEU A 16 32.95 4.59 -1.99
N LEU A 17 33.41 5.79 -2.34
CA LEU A 17 32.63 7.03 -2.25
C LEU A 17 31.81 7.30 -3.51
N ALA A 18 32.05 6.57 -4.61
CA ALA A 18 31.36 6.72 -5.88
C ALA A 18 30.14 5.79 -6.03
N VAL A 19 29.80 4.98 -5.02
CA VAL A 19 28.55 4.23 -5.03
C VAL A 19 27.39 5.17 -4.68
N SER A 20 26.42 5.27 -5.58
CA SER A 20 25.19 6.03 -5.37
C SER A 20 24.48 5.52 -4.11
N ALA A 21 24.30 6.39 -3.12
CA ALA A 21 23.50 6.05 -1.94
C ALA A 21 22.03 5.99 -2.36
N SER A 22 21.47 4.79 -2.40
CA SER A 22 20.04 4.57 -2.56
C SER A 22 19.33 5.06 -1.29
N ALA A 23 18.52 6.11 -1.40
CA ALA A 23 17.66 6.54 -0.31
C ALA A 23 16.46 5.60 -0.24
N VAL A 24 16.58 4.50 0.51
CA VAL A 24 15.44 3.64 0.85
C VAL A 24 14.69 4.31 1.98
N ILE A 25 13.45 4.73 1.71
CA ILE A 25 12.55 5.21 2.76
C ILE A 25 12.22 4.00 3.63
N LEU A 26 12.37 4.15 4.95
CA LEU A 26 12.14 3.06 5.87
C LEU A 26 10.66 2.63 5.84
N GLU A 27 10.43 1.36 5.54
CA GLU A 27 9.13 0.71 5.68
C GLU A 27 9.00 0.14 7.09
N GLU A 28 7.89 0.42 7.77
CA GLU A 28 7.56 -0.20 9.05
C GLU A 28 6.19 -0.88 8.96
N ASN A 29 6.12 -2.13 9.42
CA ASN A 29 4.92 -2.95 9.37
C ASN A 29 4.37 -3.18 10.77
N TYR A 30 3.07 -2.98 10.93
CA TYR A 30 2.38 -3.08 12.21
C TYR A 30 1.10 -3.90 12.10
N LYS A 31 0.73 -4.55 13.21
CA LYS A 31 -0.63 -5.04 13.44
C LYS A 31 -1.22 -4.32 14.62
N GLY A 32 -2.51 -4.02 14.54
CA GLY A 32 -3.19 -3.29 15.59
C GLY A 32 -4.65 -3.02 15.28
N LYS A 33 -5.27 -2.19 16.09
CA LYS A 33 -6.65 -1.76 15.89
C LYS A 33 -6.71 -0.33 15.39
N VAL A 34 -7.58 -0.05 14.43
CA VAL A 34 -7.89 1.32 14.03
C VAL A 34 -8.42 2.07 15.26
N SER A 35 -7.71 3.10 15.71
CA SER A 35 -8.11 3.90 16.87
C SER A 35 -8.85 5.16 16.46
N ARG A 36 -8.54 5.73 15.29
CA ARG A 36 -9.17 6.94 14.77
C ARG A 36 -9.07 7.02 13.25
N LEU A 37 -10.13 7.54 12.63
CA LEU A 37 -10.19 7.90 11.22
C LEU A 37 -10.58 9.38 11.12
N GLU A 38 -9.79 10.17 10.38
CA GLU A 38 -10.04 11.60 10.15
C GLU A 38 -10.07 11.88 8.64
N PRO A 39 -11.20 11.64 7.94
CA PRO A 39 -11.29 11.76 6.49
C PRO A 39 -10.94 13.16 5.97
N SER A 40 -11.33 14.21 6.70
CA SER A 40 -11.03 15.60 6.33
C SER A 40 -9.55 15.96 6.38
N LYS A 41 -8.74 15.15 7.07
CA LYS A 41 -7.28 15.32 7.16
C LYS A 41 -6.52 14.23 6.44
N GLN A 42 -7.22 13.25 5.87
CA GLN A 42 -6.59 12.06 5.29
C GLN A 42 -5.65 11.35 6.27
N ILE A 43 -6.03 11.31 7.56
CA ILE A 43 -5.23 10.63 8.61
C ILE A 43 -5.97 9.40 9.13
N MET A 44 -5.24 8.28 9.20
CA MET A 44 -5.62 7.10 9.98
C MET A 44 -4.67 6.94 11.15
N THR A 45 -5.22 6.71 12.34
CA THR A 45 -4.45 6.36 13.54
C THR A 45 -4.77 4.93 13.96
N MET A 46 -3.74 4.19 14.31
CA MET A 46 -3.81 2.81 14.79
C MET A 46 -3.20 2.70 16.19
N GLN A 47 -3.84 1.89 17.03
CA GLN A 47 -3.25 1.35 18.25
C GLN A 47 -2.57 0.02 17.93
N VAL A 48 -1.25 0.06 17.84
CA VAL A 48 -0.36 -1.06 17.51
C VAL A 48 -0.31 -2.07 18.66
N SER A 49 -0.50 -3.35 18.31
CA SER A 49 -0.32 -4.49 19.21
C SER A 49 0.93 -5.31 18.88
N GLU A 50 1.35 -5.33 17.62
CA GLU A 50 2.57 -6.04 17.17
C GLU A 50 3.32 -5.22 16.12
N VAL A 51 4.64 -5.34 16.11
CA VAL A 51 5.56 -4.69 15.16
C VAL A 51 6.34 -5.79 14.45
N TYR A 52 6.51 -5.67 13.13
CA TYR A 52 7.33 -6.60 12.38
C TYR A 52 8.80 -6.22 12.48
N GLU A 53 9.58 -6.96 13.25
CA GLU A 53 11.01 -6.70 13.51
C GLU A 53 11.81 -7.99 13.37
N GLY A 54 12.94 -7.93 12.65
CA GLY A 54 13.84 -9.08 12.51
C GLY A 54 13.19 -10.31 11.86
N GLY A 55 12.27 -10.08 10.90
CA GLY A 55 11.61 -11.15 10.14
C GLY A 55 10.47 -11.86 10.87
N LYS A 56 9.93 -11.26 11.94
CA LYS A 56 8.81 -11.82 12.70
C LYS A 56 7.95 -10.74 13.34
N TRP A 57 6.69 -11.08 13.62
CA TRP A 57 5.81 -10.26 14.45
C TRP A 57 6.26 -10.33 15.91
N VAL A 58 6.50 -9.17 16.51
CA VAL A 58 6.90 -9.00 17.91
C VAL A 58 5.81 -8.21 18.63
N PRO A 59 5.30 -8.69 19.78
CA PRO A 59 4.34 -7.92 20.57
C PRO A 59 4.91 -6.54 20.94
N TYR A 60 4.09 -5.49 20.88
CA TYR A 60 4.50 -4.11 21.14
C TYR A 60 5.33 -3.95 22.41
N ALA A 61 4.94 -4.62 23.50
CA ALA A 61 5.63 -4.59 24.80
C ALA A 61 7.10 -5.07 24.76
N LYS A 62 7.52 -5.71 23.66
CA LYS A 62 8.88 -6.21 23.41
C LYS A 62 9.53 -5.59 22.17
N SER A 63 8.84 -4.68 21.49
CA SER A 63 9.30 -4.03 20.26
C SER A 63 10.17 -2.81 20.55
N SER A 64 10.81 -2.27 19.50
CA SER A 64 11.57 -1.02 19.57
C SER A 64 10.68 0.25 19.46
N LEU A 65 9.40 0.07 19.14
CA LEU A 65 8.45 1.16 18.95
C LEU A 65 8.19 1.89 20.27
N LYS A 66 8.39 3.22 20.28
CA LYS A 66 8.29 4.05 21.50
C LYS A 66 6.85 4.30 21.97
N ASN A 67 5.92 4.35 21.03
CA ASN A 67 4.51 4.65 21.28
C ASN A 67 3.65 3.68 20.48
N ASN A 68 2.69 3.03 21.13
CA ASN A 68 1.75 2.14 20.44
C ASN A 68 0.68 2.88 19.65
N ILE A 69 0.64 4.21 19.67
CA ILE A 69 -0.24 4.99 18.80
C ILE A 69 0.57 5.51 17.63
N VAL A 70 0.25 5.01 16.44
CA VAL A 70 0.88 5.42 15.18
C VAL A 70 -0.17 6.06 14.29
N ALA A 71 0.12 7.28 13.84
CA ALA A 71 -0.67 7.98 12.85
C ALA A 71 0.09 8.02 11.53
N GLY A 72 -0.64 8.02 10.43
CA GLY A 72 -0.09 8.20 9.09
C GLY A 72 -1.17 8.75 8.15
N SER A 73 -0.72 9.36 7.06
CA SER A 73 -1.58 9.85 6.00
C SER A 73 -1.95 8.75 5.02
N THR A 74 -3.11 8.86 4.38
CA THR A 74 -3.49 8.03 3.24
C THR A 74 -4.50 8.78 2.39
N ASP A 75 -4.27 8.83 1.09
CA ASP A 75 -5.16 9.48 0.14
C ASP A 75 -6.29 8.57 -0.34
N ASN A 76 -6.21 7.26 -0.05
CA ASN A 76 -7.18 6.28 -0.49
C ASN A 76 -8.53 6.45 0.25
N PRO A 77 -9.60 6.92 -0.44
CA PRO A 77 -10.86 7.25 0.21
C PRO A 77 -11.64 6.02 0.68
N HIS A 78 -11.33 4.82 0.16
CA HIS A 78 -12.04 3.59 0.52
C HIS A 78 -11.79 3.19 1.97
N ILE A 79 -10.60 3.51 2.50
CA ILE A 79 -10.23 3.26 3.90
C ILE A 79 -11.25 3.88 4.85
N TYR A 80 -11.69 5.11 4.58
CA TYR A 80 -12.63 5.83 5.44
C TYR A 80 -14.07 5.32 5.36
N ASN A 81 -14.42 4.61 4.29
CA ASN A 81 -15.75 4.06 4.09
C ASN A 81 -15.86 2.62 4.60
N GLU A 82 -14.79 1.84 4.47
CA GLU A 82 -14.78 0.40 4.73
C GLU A 82 -14.22 0.04 6.11
N LEU A 83 -13.28 0.83 6.64
CA LEU A 83 -12.73 0.62 7.98
C LEU A 83 -13.53 1.39 9.03
N LYS A 84 -13.55 0.82 10.23
CA LYS A 84 -14.19 1.40 11.41
C LYS A 84 -13.22 1.36 12.58
N GLN A 85 -13.41 2.28 13.51
CA GLN A 85 -12.69 2.24 14.79
C GLN A 85 -12.91 0.87 15.46
N GLY A 86 -11.82 0.25 15.91
CA GLY A 86 -11.78 -1.07 16.52
C GLY A 86 -11.48 -2.21 15.55
N ASP A 87 -11.57 -1.99 14.23
CA ASP A 87 -11.18 -2.99 13.24
C ASP A 87 -9.70 -3.38 13.43
N LEU A 88 -9.44 -4.69 13.39
CA LEU A 88 -8.08 -5.23 13.42
C LEU A 88 -7.49 -5.12 12.01
N VAL A 89 -6.31 -4.53 11.91
CA VAL A 89 -5.62 -4.29 10.65
C VAL A 89 -4.14 -4.66 10.75
N GLU A 90 -3.57 -5.01 9.62
CA GLU A 90 -2.16 -4.92 9.33
C GLU A 90 -1.92 -3.69 8.46
N ALA A 91 -0.84 -2.95 8.68
CA ALA A 91 -0.53 -1.81 7.84
C ALA A 91 0.98 -1.60 7.71
N CYS A 92 1.39 -1.13 6.53
CA CYS A 92 2.74 -0.71 6.22
C CYS A 92 2.78 0.82 6.09
N ILE A 93 3.68 1.47 6.81
CA ILE A 93 3.93 2.91 6.74
C ILE A 93 5.31 3.17 6.12
N LEU A 94 5.40 4.17 5.24
CA LEU A 94 6.66 4.69 4.75
C LEU A 94 7.07 5.94 5.53
N GLY A 95 8.33 5.96 5.98
CA GLY A 95 8.90 7.08 6.72
C GLY A 95 8.63 7.04 8.22
N GLY A 96 8.04 5.94 8.73
CA GLY A 96 7.71 5.76 10.14
C GLY A 96 6.50 6.58 10.60
N ALA A 97 6.34 6.75 11.91
CA ALA A 97 5.19 7.46 12.48
C ALA A 97 5.05 8.91 11.96
N GLY A 98 3.86 9.23 11.46
CA GLY A 98 3.57 10.50 10.78
C GLY A 98 3.80 10.48 9.27
N GLY A 99 4.32 9.37 8.73
CA GLY A 99 4.49 9.13 7.30
C GLY A 99 3.21 8.66 6.61
N GLU A 100 3.37 7.97 5.49
CA GLU A 100 2.27 7.57 4.61
C GLU A 100 1.96 6.06 4.71
N TRP A 101 0.69 5.72 4.91
CA TRP A 101 0.22 4.35 4.83
C TRP A 101 0.15 3.91 3.37
N VAL A 102 1.07 3.04 2.97
CA VAL A 102 1.13 2.52 1.60
C VAL A 102 0.38 1.22 1.42
N ALA A 103 0.05 0.53 2.51
CA ALA A 103 -0.80 -0.64 2.49
C ALA A 103 -1.52 -0.81 3.81
N ILE A 104 -2.81 -1.10 3.76
CA ILE A 104 -3.66 -1.38 4.92
C ILE A 104 -4.53 -2.58 4.60
N GLY A 105 -4.32 -3.66 5.35
CA GLY A 105 -5.07 -4.90 5.26
C GLY A 105 -5.99 -5.09 6.45
N LYS A 106 -7.30 -5.19 6.23
CA LYS A 106 -8.25 -5.59 7.28
C LYS A 106 -8.08 -7.09 7.56
N ILE A 107 -7.92 -7.43 8.84
CA ILE A 107 -7.78 -8.80 9.30
C ILE A 107 -9.12 -9.31 9.85
N SER A 108 -9.49 -10.54 9.49
CA SER A 108 -10.60 -11.25 10.11
C SER A 108 -10.39 -11.46 11.61
N SER A 109 -11.45 -11.31 12.41
CA SER A 109 -11.43 -11.29 13.88
C SER A 109 -10.38 -12.22 14.54
N ALA A 110 -9.70 -11.72 15.57
CA ALA A 110 -8.60 -12.34 16.34
C ALA A 110 -8.91 -13.71 16.99
N THR A 111 -10.10 -14.26 16.79
CA THR A 111 -10.54 -15.56 17.32
C THR A 111 -10.03 -16.74 16.51
N THR A 112 -9.62 -16.53 15.25
CA THR A 112 -8.95 -17.57 14.47
C THR A 112 -7.46 -17.58 14.80
N THR A 113 -6.88 -18.77 14.91
CA THR A 113 -5.43 -18.97 15.14
C THR A 113 -4.54 -18.38 14.05
N GLU A 114 -5.14 -17.86 12.97
CA GLU A 114 -4.46 -17.26 11.83
C GLU A 114 -5.12 -15.93 11.48
N SER A 115 -4.33 -14.86 11.45
CA SER A 115 -4.72 -13.56 10.92
C SER A 115 -4.83 -13.67 9.40
N ARG A 116 -6.06 -13.62 8.87
CA ARG A 116 -6.31 -13.64 7.42
C ARG A 116 -6.78 -12.29 6.92
N LEU A 117 -6.20 -11.80 5.82
CA LEU A 117 -6.61 -10.58 5.15
C LEU A 117 -7.99 -10.78 4.50
N THR A 118 -8.94 -9.92 4.82
CA THR A 118 -10.27 -9.87 4.20
C THR A 118 -10.40 -8.75 3.18
N MET A 119 -9.69 -7.66 3.41
CA MET A 119 -9.69 -6.48 2.54
C MET A 119 -8.28 -5.90 2.53
N VAL A 120 -7.83 -5.36 1.41
CA VAL A 120 -6.57 -4.62 1.30
C VAL A 120 -6.81 -3.34 0.52
N PHE A 121 -6.21 -2.26 1.00
CA PHE A 121 -6.13 -0.95 0.36
C PHE A 121 -4.65 -0.57 0.25
N GLY A 122 -4.17 -0.19 -0.93
CA GLY A 122 -2.76 0.07 -1.18
C GLY A 122 -2.00 -1.12 -1.75
N ASP A 123 -0.70 -1.17 -1.51
CA ASP A 123 0.21 -2.14 -2.12
C ASP A 123 0.16 -3.51 -1.42
N PRO A 124 -0.37 -4.57 -2.06
CA PRO A 124 -0.48 -5.88 -1.43
C PRO A 124 0.88 -6.54 -1.17
N ALA A 125 1.95 -6.15 -1.88
CA ALA A 125 3.28 -6.72 -1.66
C ALA A 125 3.93 -6.23 -0.35
N LYS A 126 3.37 -5.19 0.27
CA LYS A 126 3.84 -4.65 1.55
C LYS A 126 3.20 -5.33 2.76
N LEU A 127 2.19 -6.16 2.55
CA LEU A 127 1.52 -6.93 3.59
C LEU A 127 2.08 -8.35 3.65
N LEU A 128 2.14 -8.88 4.87
CA LEU A 128 2.74 -10.14 5.26
C LEU A 128 1.70 -11.20 5.66
N SER A 129 0.52 -10.79 6.13
CA SER A 129 -0.55 -11.73 6.45
C SER A 129 -1.11 -12.37 5.18
N PRO A 130 -1.42 -13.67 5.19
CA PRO A 130 -2.00 -14.34 4.04
C PRO A 130 -3.49 -14.02 3.88
N TYR A 131 -4.01 -14.19 2.66
CA TYR A 131 -5.45 -14.21 2.40
C TYR A 131 -6.08 -15.53 2.87
N TYR A 132 -7.40 -15.66 2.81
CA TYR A 132 -8.07 -16.94 3.08
C TYR A 132 -7.63 -18.02 2.10
N ASP A 133 -7.81 -19.28 2.50
CA ASP A 133 -7.67 -20.45 1.63
C ASP A 133 -6.28 -20.56 0.94
N GLY A 134 -5.27 -19.89 1.50
CA GLY A 134 -3.89 -19.88 0.97
C GLY A 134 -3.72 -19.08 -0.31
N TYR A 135 -4.58 -18.10 -0.58
CA TYR A 135 -4.38 -17.20 -1.71
C TYR A 135 -3.15 -16.30 -1.52
N SER A 136 -2.44 -16.05 -2.61
CA SER A 136 -1.37 -15.05 -2.71
C SER A 136 -1.47 -14.28 -4.03
N ILE A 137 -0.92 -13.07 -4.04
CA ILE A 137 -0.94 -12.17 -5.19
C ILE A 137 0.48 -11.79 -5.51
N GLU A 138 0.85 -11.92 -6.78
CA GLU A 138 2.04 -11.32 -7.35
C GLU A 138 1.61 -10.34 -8.43
N TYR A 139 2.33 -9.24 -8.60
CA TYR A 139 2.07 -8.33 -9.71
C TYR A 139 3.35 -7.73 -10.27
N THR A 140 3.27 -7.31 -11.52
CA THR A 140 4.31 -6.52 -12.19
C THR A 140 3.66 -5.34 -12.88
N THR A 141 4.19 -4.14 -12.71
CA THR A 141 3.70 -2.91 -13.35
C THR A 141 4.36 -2.68 -14.70
N THR A 142 3.65 -2.02 -15.60
CA THR A 142 4.19 -1.59 -16.91
C THR A 142 4.42 -0.09 -16.87
N PRO A 143 5.66 0.42 -16.98
CA PRO A 143 5.94 1.85 -16.90
C PRO A 143 5.44 2.60 -18.13
N ASN A 144 4.96 3.83 -17.93
CA ASN A 144 4.82 4.83 -19.00
C ASN A 144 6.13 5.59 -19.17
N CYS A 145 6.98 5.11 -20.09
CA CYS A 145 8.31 5.66 -20.32
C CYS A 145 8.35 7.11 -20.85
N ASN A 146 7.20 7.66 -21.27
CA ASN A 146 7.10 9.04 -21.73
C ASN A 146 6.79 10.02 -20.59
N ALA A 147 6.50 9.53 -19.38
CA ALA A 147 6.05 10.31 -18.23
C ALA A 147 6.76 9.87 -16.94
N CYS A 148 8.06 9.60 -17.02
CA CYS A 148 8.88 9.27 -15.85
C CYS A 148 9.37 10.53 -15.15
N GLU A 149 9.34 10.52 -13.82
CA GLU A 149 9.91 11.54 -12.95
C GLU A 149 11.05 10.92 -12.13
N GLY A 150 12.29 11.17 -12.54
CA GLY A 150 13.47 10.56 -11.91
C GLY A 150 13.52 9.04 -12.09
N THR A 151 13.47 8.31 -10.98
CA THR A 151 13.60 6.83 -10.96
C THR A 151 12.26 6.09 -11.04
N ILE A 152 11.16 6.82 -11.06
CA ILE A 152 9.80 6.30 -10.98
C ILE A 152 9.03 6.77 -12.22
N CYS A 153 8.23 5.88 -12.80
CA CYS A 153 7.29 6.20 -13.86
C CYS A 153 5.88 5.86 -13.40
N ALA A 154 4.89 6.64 -13.84
CA ALA A 154 3.50 6.22 -13.72
C ALA A 154 3.29 4.88 -14.43
N ALA A 155 2.55 3.96 -13.80
CA ALA A 155 2.25 2.64 -14.35
C ALA A 155 0.78 2.56 -14.77
N PRO A 156 0.43 2.74 -16.05
CA PRO A 156 -0.96 2.69 -16.52
C PRO A 156 -1.62 1.31 -16.39
N SER A 157 -0.84 0.26 -16.13
CA SER A 157 -1.37 -1.09 -15.94
C SER A 157 -0.46 -1.96 -15.07
N ALA A 158 -1.09 -2.93 -14.40
CA ALA A 158 -0.44 -3.98 -13.63
C ALA A 158 -0.88 -5.36 -14.15
N THR A 159 0.09 -6.25 -14.37
CA THR A 159 -0.19 -7.66 -14.62
C THR A 159 -0.20 -8.40 -13.30
N VAL A 160 -1.40 -8.79 -12.88
CA VAL A 160 -1.68 -9.47 -11.61
C VAL A 160 -1.78 -10.98 -11.86
N THR A 161 -1.08 -11.74 -11.01
CA THR A 161 -1.12 -13.20 -10.98
C THR A 161 -1.58 -13.63 -9.60
N VAL A 162 -2.68 -14.39 -9.55
CA VAL A 162 -3.23 -14.92 -8.31
C VAL A 162 -2.92 -16.41 -8.21
N TYR A 163 -2.42 -16.82 -7.05
CA TYR A 163 -2.12 -18.22 -6.73
C TYR A 163 -2.97 -18.68 -5.55
N LYS A 164 -3.14 -19.99 -5.44
CA LYS A 164 -3.69 -20.67 -4.25
C LYS A 164 -2.73 -21.80 -3.88
N GLY A 165 -2.00 -21.64 -2.79
CA GLY A 165 -0.77 -22.41 -2.56
C GLY A 165 0.19 -22.22 -3.74
N ASP A 166 0.75 -23.30 -4.27
CA ASP A 166 1.69 -23.25 -5.39
C ASP A 166 1.02 -23.22 -6.77
N ARG A 167 -0.33 -23.23 -6.83
CA ARG A 167 -1.07 -23.29 -8.09
C ARG A 167 -1.49 -21.90 -8.55
N GLN A 168 -1.03 -21.49 -9.72
CA GLN A 168 -1.55 -20.31 -10.40
C GLN A 168 -3.03 -20.51 -10.75
N ILE A 169 -3.89 -19.63 -10.24
CA ILE A 169 -5.33 -19.64 -10.50
C ILE A 169 -5.63 -18.90 -11.80
N GLU A 170 -5.16 -17.65 -11.90
CA GLU A 170 -5.42 -16.79 -13.05
C GLU A 170 -4.36 -15.68 -13.13
N LYS A 171 -4.03 -15.26 -14.35
CA LYS A 171 -3.13 -14.14 -14.65
C LYS A 171 -3.81 -13.17 -15.62
N ARG A 172 -3.86 -11.90 -15.27
CA ARG A 172 -4.53 -10.84 -16.05
C ARG A 172 -3.82 -9.51 -15.90
N THR A 173 -3.86 -8.72 -16.97
CA THR A 173 -3.46 -7.32 -16.94
C THR A 173 -4.68 -6.47 -16.63
N LEU A 174 -4.56 -5.61 -15.62
CA LEU A 174 -5.54 -4.62 -15.21
C LEU A 174 -4.98 -3.24 -15.56
N ALA A 175 -5.74 -2.45 -16.32
CA ALA A 175 -5.44 -1.02 -16.41
C ALA A 175 -5.97 -0.29 -15.18
N GLU A 176 -5.52 0.93 -14.96
CA GLU A 176 -6.02 1.81 -13.89
C GLU A 176 -7.56 1.90 -13.89
N GLY A 177 -8.15 1.76 -12.69
CA GLY A 177 -9.59 1.67 -12.44
C GLY A 177 -10.24 0.33 -12.80
N MET A 178 -9.54 -0.61 -13.45
CA MET A 178 -10.13 -1.89 -13.82
C MET A 178 -10.27 -2.83 -12.62
N THR A 179 -11.44 -3.46 -12.53
CA THR A 179 -11.75 -4.46 -11.51
C THR A 179 -11.95 -5.84 -12.13
N ARG A 180 -11.43 -6.88 -11.48
CA ARG A 180 -11.57 -8.28 -11.91
C ARG A 180 -11.76 -9.21 -10.73
N ILE A 181 -12.61 -10.21 -10.89
CA ILE A 181 -12.77 -11.33 -9.95
C ILE A 181 -11.89 -12.48 -10.45
N PHE A 182 -10.91 -12.87 -9.65
CA PHE A 182 -9.97 -13.95 -9.93
C PHE A 182 -10.47 -15.26 -9.32
N GLY A 183 -10.44 -16.34 -10.10
CA GLY A 183 -10.92 -17.65 -9.64
C GLY A 183 -12.45 -17.80 -9.70
N TYR A 184 -13.16 -16.91 -10.39
CA TYR A 184 -14.62 -16.98 -10.53
C TYR A 184 -15.13 -18.32 -11.09
N HIS A 185 -14.42 -18.88 -12.08
CA HIS A 185 -14.73 -20.18 -12.69
C HIS A 185 -14.05 -21.38 -12.00
N SER A 186 -13.43 -21.17 -10.84
CA SER A 186 -12.86 -22.25 -10.05
C SER A 186 -13.88 -22.79 -9.05
N ASP A 187 -13.66 -24.02 -8.59
CA ASP A 187 -14.45 -24.62 -7.50
C ASP A 187 -14.06 -24.10 -6.11
N ASN A 188 -13.28 -23.01 -6.04
CA ASN A 188 -12.85 -22.43 -4.78
C ASN A 188 -14.02 -21.74 -4.07
N GLN A 189 -14.09 -21.90 -2.75
CA GLN A 189 -15.10 -21.26 -1.91
C GLN A 189 -14.89 -19.75 -1.80
N TYR A 190 -13.64 -19.32 -1.80
CA TYR A 190 -13.23 -17.93 -1.76
C TYR A 190 -12.64 -17.50 -3.10
N VAL A 191 -12.81 -16.24 -3.45
CA VAL A 191 -12.26 -15.60 -4.66
C VAL A 191 -11.80 -14.19 -4.32
N LEU A 192 -10.86 -13.66 -5.11
CA LEU A 192 -10.35 -12.31 -4.92
C LEU A 192 -10.97 -11.38 -5.96
N LYS A 193 -11.62 -10.31 -5.50
CA LYS A 193 -12.00 -9.17 -6.34
C LYS A 193 -10.91 -8.11 -6.20
N ILE A 194 -10.16 -7.89 -7.28
CA ILE A 194 -9.00 -7.01 -7.31
C ILE A 194 -9.31 -5.84 -8.24
N THR A 195 -9.12 -4.63 -7.74
CA THR A 195 -9.12 -3.38 -8.51
C THR A 195 -7.71 -2.82 -8.49
N TYR A 196 -7.15 -2.54 -9.67
CA TYR A 196 -5.91 -1.77 -9.77
C TYR A 196 -6.30 -0.29 -9.85
N ASN A 197 -5.98 0.49 -8.81
CA ASN A 197 -6.39 1.89 -8.76
C ASN A 197 -5.41 2.72 -9.56
N PHE A 198 -4.14 2.75 -9.16
CA PHE A 198 -3.04 3.38 -9.88
C PHE A 198 -1.72 2.78 -9.38
N GLY A 199 -0.60 3.19 -9.94
CA GLY A 199 0.68 2.76 -9.40
C GLY A 199 1.88 3.32 -10.14
N GLU A 200 3.02 2.88 -9.65
CA GLU A 200 4.33 3.26 -10.13
C GLU A 200 5.10 2.05 -10.65
N ALA A 201 6.11 2.33 -11.47
CA ALA A 201 7.05 1.35 -11.96
C ALA A 201 8.44 1.95 -11.99
N SER A 202 9.46 1.12 -11.77
CA SER A 202 10.83 1.56 -11.93
C SER A 202 11.13 2.05 -13.35
N SER A 203 11.78 3.21 -13.47
CA SER A 203 12.22 3.73 -14.77
C SER A 203 13.32 2.89 -15.42
N SER A 204 13.98 2.01 -14.67
CA SER A 204 14.96 1.07 -15.25
C SER A 204 14.35 0.07 -16.22
N LEU A 205 13.03 -0.11 -16.18
CA LEU A 205 12.29 -0.94 -17.14
C LEU A 205 12.11 -0.24 -18.51
N CYS A 206 12.44 1.05 -18.62
CA CYS A 206 12.33 1.81 -19.86
C CYS A 206 13.56 1.66 -20.77
N PRO A 207 13.36 1.62 -22.11
CA PRO A 207 14.48 1.57 -23.05
C PRO A 207 15.42 2.77 -22.90
N GLY A 208 16.72 2.51 -22.78
CA GLY A 208 17.73 3.57 -22.66
C GLY A 208 17.83 4.20 -21.28
N ALA A 209 17.11 3.70 -20.27
CA ALA A 209 17.29 4.13 -18.89
C ALA A 209 18.67 3.71 -18.38
N GLU A 210 19.45 4.67 -17.88
CA GLU A 210 20.63 4.37 -17.07
C GLU A 210 20.18 3.79 -15.72
N MET A 211 21.02 2.95 -15.10
CA MET A 211 20.73 2.43 -13.76
C MET A 211 20.72 3.59 -12.75
N MET A 212 19.56 4.19 -12.55
CA MET A 212 19.30 5.16 -11.51
C MET A 212 18.75 4.44 -10.29
N THR A 213 19.20 4.85 -9.11
CA THR A 213 18.59 4.39 -7.86
C THR A 213 17.90 5.55 -7.18
N GLY A 214 16.68 5.31 -6.72
CA GLY A 214 15.86 6.32 -6.09
C GLY A 214 14.74 5.67 -5.28
N PRO A 215 13.65 6.39 -5.02
CA PRO A 215 12.57 5.86 -4.22
C PRO A 215 11.98 4.60 -4.89
N GLN A 216 11.51 3.71 -4.03
CA GLN A 216 10.81 2.48 -4.39
C GLN A 216 9.46 2.80 -5.05
N ASP A 217 9.07 2.01 -6.04
CA ASP A 217 7.77 2.09 -6.68
C ASP A 217 6.67 1.51 -5.78
N ILE A 218 5.55 2.22 -5.69
CA ILE A 218 4.36 1.82 -4.91
C ILE A 218 3.18 1.70 -5.86
N SER A 219 2.32 0.72 -5.64
CA SER A 219 1.08 0.54 -6.39
C SER A 219 -0.12 0.47 -5.46
N ASP A 220 -1.21 1.10 -5.83
CA ASP A 220 -2.45 1.09 -5.04
C ASP A 220 -3.46 0.12 -5.64
N PHE A 221 -3.88 -0.84 -4.83
CA PHE A 221 -4.92 -1.80 -5.14
C PHE A 221 -6.05 -1.74 -4.11
N THR A 222 -7.25 -2.08 -4.55
CA THR A 222 -8.35 -2.45 -3.65
C THR A 222 -8.65 -3.94 -3.85
N ILE A 223 -8.49 -4.73 -2.80
CA ILE A 223 -8.68 -6.19 -2.87
C ILE A 223 -9.70 -6.61 -1.84
N TYR A 224 -10.70 -7.38 -2.26
CA TYR A 224 -11.65 -8.03 -1.39
C TYR A 224 -11.50 -9.55 -1.50
N ASP A 225 -11.31 -10.20 -0.36
CA ASP A 225 -11.41 -11.66 -0.25
C ASP A 225 -12.86 -12.01 0.11
N MET A 226 -13.56 -12.63 -0.83
CA MET A 226 -15.02 -12.80 -0.76
C MET A 226 -15.39 -14.26 -0.93
N GLN A 227 -16.46 -14.67 -0.26
CA GLN A 227 -17.08 -15.96 -0.54
C GLN A 227 -17.73 -15.94 -1.92
N ARG A 228 -17.45 -16.96 -2.74
CA ARG A 228 -17.99 -17.12 -4.09
C ARG A 228 -19.52 -17.15 -4.10
N SER A 229 -20.14 -17.77 -3.09
CA SER A 229 -21.59 -17.82 -2.93
C SER A 229 -22.24 -16.43 -2.87
N ALA A 230 -21.57 -15.45 -2.22
CA ALA A 230 -22.07 -14.09 -2.12
C ALA A 230 -22.10 -13.37 -3.48
N ILE A 231 -21.16 -13.70 -4.37
CA ILE A 231 -21.10 -13.15 -5.73
C ILE A 231 -22.19 -13.77 -6.60
N LEU A 232 -22.31 -15.10 -6.55
CA LEU A 232 -23.32 -15.83 -7.34
C LEU A 232 -24.74 -15.40 -6.95
N ALA A 233 -24.99 -15.14 -5.66
CA ALA A 233 -26.29 -14.64 -5.21
C ALA A 233 -26.63 -13.25 -5.76
N ALA A 234 -25.63 -12.38 -5.96
CA ALA A 234 -25.84 -11.04 -6.53
C ALA A 234 -26.08 -11.04 -8.05
N GLU A 235 -25.76 -12.13 -8.75
CA GLU A 235 -25.97 -12.28 -10.19
C GLU A 235 -27.30 -12.95 -10.55
N ILE A 236 -28.05 -13.46 -9.56
CA ILE A 236 -29.42 -13.95 -9.80
C ILE A 236 -30.27 -12.72 -10.09
N PRO A 237 -30.82 -12.56 -11.32
CA PRO A 237 -31.74 -11.46 -11.60
C PRO A 237 -32.91 -11.59 -10.64
N ASP A 238 -33.27 -10.49 -9.97
CA ASP A 238 -34.49 -10.40 -9.16
C ASP A 238 -35.62 -11.03 -9.98
N VAL A 239 -36.02 -12.25 -9.59
CA VAL A 239 -37.25 -12.83 -10.09
C VAL A 239 -38.31 -11.87 -9.59
N PRO A 240 -39.05 -11.17 -10.47
CA PRO A 240 -40.00 -10.16 -10.03
C PRO A 240 -40.95 -10.84 -9.04
N GLU A 241 -40.85 -10.40 -7.79
CA GLU A 241 -41.77 -10.77 -6.74
C GLU A 241 -43.17 -10.46 -7.31
N GLU A 242 -43.98 -11.51 -7.49
CA GLU A 242 -45.28 -11.41 -8.12
C GLU A 242 -46.18 -10.59 -7.18
N THR A 243 -46.15 -9.26 -7.34
CA THR A 243 -46.92 -8.32 -6.56
C THR A 243 -48.39 -8.54 -6.87
N THR A 244 -49.07 -9.31 -6.02
CA THR A 244 -50.52 -9.35 -5.96
C THR A 244 -51.05 -7.91 -5.79
N ALA A 245 -51.64 -7.38 -6.86
CA ALA A 245 -52.17 -6.02 -6.91
C ALA A 245 -53.27 -5.84 -5.84
N THR A 246 -53.06 -4.89 -4.94
CA THR A 246 -54.14 -4.27 -4.16
C THR A 246 -54.36 -2.87 -4.73
N GLU A 247 -55.57 -2.64 -5.23
CA GLU A 247 -56.07 -1.40 -5.82
C GLU A 247 -55.83 -0.18 -4.91
N ALA A 248 -55.32 0.88 -5.51
CA ALA A 248 -55.19 2.21 -4.91
C ALA A 248 -56.47 3.05 -5.17
N PRO A 249 -56.88 3.92 -4.22
CA PRO A 249 -57.70 5.08 -4.54
C PRO A 249 -56.85 6.35 -4.78
N THR A 250 -57.35 7.10 -5.75
CA THR A 250 -56.82 8.28 -6.43
C THR A 250 -56.75 9.58 -5.61
N ALA A 251 -55.66 10.33 -5.84
CA ALA A 251 -55.43 11.79 -5.79
C ALA A 251 -55.58 12.57 -4.46
N VAL A 252 -54.63 13.48 -4.17
CA VAL A 252 -54.59 14.90 -4.61
C VAL A 252 -53.16 15.42 -4.44
N GLN A 253 -52.59 16.03 -5.49
CA GLN A 253 -51.31 16.77 -5.43
C GLN A 253 -51.57 18.20 -4.96
N THR A 254 -50.77 18.68 -4.00
CA THR A 254 -50.66 20.10 -3.62
C THR A 254 -49.25 20.56 -3.98
N GLU A 255 -49.15 21.59 -4.82
CA GLU A 255 -47.89 22.24 -5.20
C GLU A 255 -47.26 22.94 -3.99
N VAL A 256 -45.95 22.74 -3.81
CA VAL A 256 -45.13 23.39 -2.76
C VAL A 256 -44.34 24.55 -3.38
N PRO A 257 -44.29 25.73 -2.76
CA PRO A 257 -43.57 26.90 -3.29
C PRO A 257 -42.03 26.75 -3.27
N GLU A 258 -41.38 27.28 -4.31
CA GLU A 258 -39.92 27.36 -4.44
C GLU A 258 -39.26 28.20 -3.34
N THR A 259 -38.18 27.67 -2.78
CA THR A 259 -37.30 28.33 -1.80
C THR A 259 -36.14 29.04 -2.52
N PRO A 260 -35.82 30.30 -2.18
CA PRO A 260 -34.77 31.07 -2.87
C PRO A 260 -33.35 30.61 -2.51
N ALA A 261 -32.45 30.75 -3.49
CA ALA A 261 -31.06 30.32 -3.44
C ALA A 261 -30.20 31.05 -2.39
N PRO A 262 -29.22 30.36 -1.75
CA PRO A 262 -28.29 30.98 -0.82
C PRO A 262 -27.20 31.81 -1.52
N PRO A 263 -26.63 32.83 -0.83
CA PRO A 263 -25.64 33.74 -1.40
C PRO A 263 -24.25 33.09 -1.56
N VAL A 264 -23.58 33.47 -2.65
CA VAL A 264 -22.24 33.06 -3.06
C VAL A 264 -21.19 33.54 -2.04
N GLN A 265 -20.40 32.61 -1.51
CA GLN A 265 -19.30 32.88 -0.58
C GLN A 265 -17.99 33.07 -1.37
N PRO A 266 -17.14 34.07 -1.05
CA PRO A 266 -15.91 34.35 -1.78
C PRO A 266 -14.80 33.32 -1.49
N THR A 267 -14.10 32.95 -2.56
CA THR A 267 -12.95 32.06 -2.64
C THR A 267 -11.76 32.57 -1.79
N PRO A 268 -11.19 31.76 -0.86
CA PRO A 268 -9.95 32.10 -0.22
C PRO A 268 -8.73 31.79 -1.10
N SER A 269 -7.79 32.73 -1.09
CA SER A 269 -6.51 32.73 -1.79
C SER A 269 -5.52 31.72 -1.19
N THR A 270 -4.89 30.94 -2.06
CA THR A 270 -3.82 29.98 -1.75
C THR A 270 -2.54 30.70 -1.34
N THR A 271 -2.12 30.50 -0.09
CA THR A 271 -0.79 30.89 0.40
C THR A 271 0.17 29.72 0.21
N SER A 272 1.18 29.92 -0.63
CA SER A 272 2.27 28.97 -0.87
C SER A 272 3.17 28.84 0.35
N SER A 273 3.33 27.63 0.87
CA SER A 273 4.27 27.31 1.95
C SER A 273 5.68 27.02 1.38
N PRO A 274 6.77 27.50 1.99
CA PRO A 274 8.13 27.24 1.51
C PRO A 274 8.59 25.82 1.85
N GLY A 275 9.27 25.21 0.88
CA GLY A 275 9.77 23.83 0.93
C GLY A 275 10.76 23.58 2.07
N PHE A 276 10.55 22.46 2.77
CA PHE A 276 11.51 21.91 3.71
C PHE A 276 12.59 21.15 2.94
N ALA A 277 13.83 21.63 3.05
CA ALA A 277 15.02 20.88 2.68
C ALA A 277 15.23 19.75 3.71
N GLY A 278 14.93 18.52 3.32
CA GLY A 278 15.25 17.33 4.11
C GLY A 278 16.75 17.04 4.05
N PHE A 279 17.42 17.11 5.20
CA PHE A 279 18.79 16.66 5.38
C PHE A 279 18.83 15.12 5.29
N ALA A 280 19.50 14.59 4.26
CA ALA A 280 19.84 13.18 4.19
C ALA A 280 20.92 12.87 5.24
N ALA A 281 20.54 12.16 6.30
CA ALA A 281 21.48 11.61 7.27
C ALA A 281 22.12 10.35 6.68
N MET A 282 23.39 10.45 6.27
CA MET A 282 24.19 9.29 5.86
C MET A 282 24.58 8.45 7.08
N GLY A 283 23.89 7.33 7.27
CA GLY A 283 24.32 6.25 8.16
C GLY A 283 25.40 5.40 7.50
N GLY A 284 26.67 5.79 7.65
CA GLY A 284 27.82 4.98 7.25
C GLY A 284 28.34 4.14 8.42
N VAL A 285 28.05 2.84 8.44
CA VAL A 285 28.77 1.87 9.30
C VAL A 285 28.95 0.55 8.56
N ALA A 286 30.18 0.27 8.11
CA ALA A 286 30.85 -1.03 8.17
C ALA A 286 31.98 -1.15 7.12
N ALA A 287 33.10 -0.42 7.32
CA ALA A 287 34.35 -0.72 6.60
C ALA A 287 35.62 -0.38 7.41
N ALA A 288 35.58 -0.52 8.75
CA ALA A 288 36.69 -0.13 9.62
C ALA A 288 37.50 -1.28 10.25
N PHE A 289 37.11 -2.56 10.08
CA PHE A 289 37.77 -3.66 10.81
C PHE A 289 38.84 -4.46 10.05
N ILE A 290 39.10 -4.20 8.77
CA ILE A 290 40.10 -4.97 8.00
C ILE A 290 41.50 -4.31 7.96
N LEU A 291 41.64 -3.02 8.31
CA LEU A 291 42.92 -2.30 8.15
C LEU A 291 43.85 -2.29 9.37
N LEU A 292 43.44 -2.79 10.53
CA LEU A 292 44.30 -2.81 11.73
C LEU A 292 45.19 -4.06 11.87
N ALA A 293 45.06 -5.06 10.99
CA ALA A 293 45.90 -6.27 11.03
C ALA A 293 47.19 -6.19 10.18
N ALA A 294 47.37 -5.14 9.36
CA ALA A 294 48.47 -5.09 8.38
C ALA A 294 49.72 -4.27 8.81
N PHE A 295 49.75 -3.68 10.01
CA PHE A 295 50.87 -2.84 10.46
C PHE A 295 51.56 -3.30 11.76
N ARG A 296 51.41 -4.56 12.14
CA ARG A 296 52.16 -5.13 13.26
C ARG A 296 52.99 -6.34 12.82
N ARG A 297 54.03 -6.08 12.03
CA ARG A 297 55.24 -6.89 11.98
C ARG A 297 56.41 -6.05 11.46
N ASP A 298 57.44 -6.05 12.30
CA ASP A 298 58.83 -5.57 12.18
C ASP A 298 59.08 -4.05 12.25
#